data_AF-A0A958L9W5-F1
#
_entry.id   AF-A0A958L9W5-F1
#
_cell.length_a   1.000
_cell.length_b   1.000
_cell.length_c   1.000
_cell.angle_alpha   90.00
_cell.angle_beta   90.00
_cell.angle_gamma   90.00
#
_symmetry.space_group_name_H-M   'P 1'
#
loop_
_entity.id
_entity.type
_entity.pdbx_description
1 polymer ?
#
loop_
_entity_poly.entity_id
_entity_poly.type
_entity_poly.pdbx_seq_one_letter_code
_entity_poly.pdbx_strand_id
1 'polypeptide(L)'
;MRKKTAKSKAKKKTSKLDNKVLLKKYYDSIHVAVIVLDGNFETLYMNDAAWELTGYDLKALNHKGIMNAFSDSSSAEVLSATEIVFRAKDSSSQAVSGVQMVKKNGRKIPVDFSVKHLKLGSKDCVVITLHDLSKLMKAQKDKETYLEELNHMTKLADIGRLSAGVAHELNNPLMIIQGFSENIQMLFEQNEVFEKDEILQQITPIIKATDRMAKIIKTMMKLARDDEIYMVYVDLWGVVEDALLFLDTRLKEKGIELIKDMKSPLGVVKCDPNQVEQI
;
A
#
# COMPACT_ATOMS: atom_id res chain seq x y z
N MET A 1 -10.48 4.14 -74.87
CA MET A 1 -9.64 3.89 -73.66
C MET A 1 -9.96 4.76 -72.42
N ARG A 2 -10.73 5.87 -72.50
CA ARG A 2 -10.99 6.75 -71.33
C ARG A 2 -11.93 6.21 -70.22
N LYS A 3 -12.80 5.23 -70.51
CA LYS A 3 -13.78 4.68 -69.53
C LYS A 3 -13.20 3.66 -68.52
N LYS A 4 -12.11 2.94 -68.85
CA LYS A 4 -11.47 1.96 -67.94
C LYS A 4 -10.67 2.63 -66.81
N THR A 5 -10.09 3.81 -67.07
CA THR A 5 -9.28 4.57 -66.11
C THR A 5 -10.11 5.23 -65.00
N ALA A 6 -11.36 5.63 -65.30
CA ALA A 6 -12.27 6.23 -64.32
C ALA A 6 -12.81 5.20 -63.31
N LYS A 7 -13.19 3.98 -63.76
CA LYS A 7 -13.64 2.89 -62.88
C LYS A 7 -12.53 2.38 -61.95
N SER A 8 -11.28 2.32 -62.43
CA SER A 8 -10.11 1.94 -61.61
C SER A 8 -9.76 2.98 -60.53
N LYS A 9 -9.81 4.29 -60.87
CA LYS A 9 -9.61 5.37 -59.89
C LYS A 9 -10.74 5.45 -58.85
N ALA A 10 -11.98 5.15 -59.23
CA ALA A 10 -13.11 5.09 -58.30
C ALA A 10 -12.96 3.92 -57.30
N LYS A 11 -12.68 2.70 -57.77
CA LYS A 11 -12.47 1.51 -56.91
C LYS A 11 -11.32 1.67 -55.91
N LYS A 12 -10.21 2.31 -56.32
CA LYS A 12 -9.07 2.66 -55.43
C LYS A 12 -9.41 3.76 -54.41
N LYS A 13 -10.34 4.67 -54.72
CA LYS A 13 -10.83 5.69 -53.78
C LYS A 13 -11.78 5.08 -52.74
N THR A 14 -12.67 4.18 -53.14
CA THR A 14 -13.61 3.51 -52.22
C THR A 14 -12.89 2.60 -51.23
N SER A 15 -11.96 1.75 -51.70
CA SER A 15 -11.14 0.88 -50.83
C SER A 15 -10.26 1.66 -49.82
N LYS A 16 -9.75 2.84 -50.20
CA LYS A 16 -9.02 3.71 -49.26
C LYS A 16 -9.94 4.40 -48.25
N LEU A 17 -11.18 4.68 -48.63
CA LEU A 17 -12.19 5.25 -47.74
C LEU A 17 -12.67 4.20 -46.72
N ASP A 18 -12.92 2.97 -47.18
CA ASP A 18 -13.31 1.85 -46.32
C ASP A 18 -12.22 1.51 -45.31
N ASN A 19 -10.94 1.49 -45.71
CA ASN A 19 -9.82 1.28 -44.79
C ASN A 19 -9.65 2.44 -43.79
N LYS A 20 -9.88 3.69 -44.19
CA LYS A 20 -9.85 4.83 -43.26
C LYS A 20 -10.97 4.75 -42.23
N VAL A 21 -12.17 4.34 -42.66
CA VAL A 21 -13.33 4.16 -41.78
C VAL A 21 -13.12 2.98 -40.83
N LEU A 22 -12.54 1.87 -41.31
CA LEU A 22 -12.17 0.71 -40.48
C LEU A 22 -11.13 1.05 -39.44
N LEU A 23 -10.00 1.68 -39.83
CA LEU A 23 -8.96 2.07 -38.89
C LEU A 23 -9.48 3.05 -37.84
N LYS A 24 -10.31 4.02 -38.25
CA LYS A 24 -10.98 4.92 -37.32
C LYS A 24 -11.85 4.15 -36.30
N LYS A 25 -12.69 3.22 -36.77
CA LYS A 25 -13.49 2.34 -35.89
C LYS A 25 -12.63 1.49 -34.94
N TYR A 26 -11.47 1.02 -35.38
CA TYR A 26 -10.53 0.31 -34.51
C TYR A 26 -9.98 1.23 -33.42
N TYR A 27 -9.50 2.44 -33.76
CA TYR A 27 -9.00 3.40 -32.77
C TYR A 27 -10.08 3.91 -31.81
N ASP A 28 -11.32 4.06 -32.27
CA ASP A 28 -12.46 4.46 -31.45
C ASP A 28 -12.94 3.32 -30.53
N SER A 29 -12.65 2.05 -30.88
CA SER A 29 -12.94 0.89 -30.02
C SER A 29 -11.93 0.71 -28.87
N ILE A 30 -10.76 1.36 -28.93
CA ILE A 30 -9.77 1.32 -27.85
C ILE A 30 -10.22 2.32 -26.78
N HIS A 31 -10.46 1.85 -25.55
CA HIS A 31 -10.77 2.70 -24.38
C HIS A 31 -9.59 3.56 -23.88
N VAL A 32 -8.52 3.64 -24.67
CA VAL A 32 -7.35 4.49 -24.44
C VAL A 32 -7.54 5.72 -25.30
N ALA A 33 -7.34 6.88 -24.70
CA ALA A 33 -7.40 8.15 -25.40
C ALA A 33 -6.20 8.26 -26.36
N VAL A 34 -6.45 8.47 -27.64
CA VAL A 34 -5.43 8.59 -28.68
C VAL A 34 -5.53 9.96 -29.35
N ILE A 35 -4.43 10.69 -29.36
CA ILE A 35 -4.27 12.00 -30.00
C ILE A 35 -3.10 11.92 -30.98
N VAL A 36 -3.28 12.40 -32.20
CA VAL A 36 -2.22 12.45 -33.21
C VAL A 36 -1.97 13.90 -33.57
N LEU A 37 -0.70 14.31 -33.48
CA LEU A 37 -0.21 15.63 -33.79
C LEU A 37 0.66 15.61 -35.05
N ASP A 38 0.69 16.72 -35.77
CA ASP A 38 1.68 16.94 -36.85
C ASP A 38 3.01 17.49 -36.33
N GLY A 39 3.95 17.77 -37.23
CA GLY A 39 5.26 18.32 -36.89
C GLY A 39 5.27 19.74 -36.31
N ASN A 40 4.13 20.44 -36.35
CA ASN A 40 3.92 21.73 -35.68
C ASN A 40 3.14 21.57 -34.37
N PHE A 41 2.92 20.33 -33.92
CA PHE A 41 2.11 19.99 -32.75
C PHE A 41 0.65 20.45 -32.87
N GLU A 42 0.10 20.50 -34.09
CA GLU A 42 -1.33 20.68 -34.31
C GLU A 42 -2.03 19.33 -34.32
N THR A 43 -3.19 19.23 -33.65
CA THR A 43 -3.96 17.98 -33.61
C THR A 43 -4.55 17.65 -34.98
N LEU A 44 -4.07 16.54 -35.55
CA LEU A 44 -4.58 15.93 -36.78
C LEU A 44 -5.77 15.01 -36.51
N TYR A 45 -5.76 14.34 -35.36
CA TYR A 45 -6.77 13.34 -35.01
C TYR A 45 -6.90 13.19 -33.51
N MET A 46 -8.12 12.91 -33.06
CA MET A 46 -8.45 12.51 -31.70
C MET A 46 -9.59 11.48 -31.76
N ASN A 47 -9.46 10.37 -31.02
CA ASN A 47 -10.56 9.40 -30.89
C ASN A 47 -11.59 9.87 -29.84
N ASP A 48 -12.75 9.22 -29.81
CA ASP A 48 -13.83 9.59 -28.88
C ASP A 48 -13.38 9.46 -27.41
N ALA A 49 -12.59 8.44 -27.08
CA ALA A 49 -12.04 8.26 -25.73
C ALA A 49 -11.17 9.43 -25.26
N ALA A 50 -10.42 10.07 -26.15
CA ALA A 50 -9.62 11.26 -25.82
C ALA A 50 -10.49 12.50 -25.57
N TRP A 51 -11.59 12.67 -26.30
CA TRP A 51 -12.56 13.71 -26.00
C TRP A 51 -13.25 13.47 -24.66
N GLU A 52 -13.73 12.25 -24.39
CA GLU A 52 -14.37 11.88 -23.13
C GLU A 52 -13.43 12.02 -21.92
N LEU A 53 -12.16 11.65 -22.09
CA LEU A 53 -11.16 11.70 -21.03
C LEU A 53 -10.78 13.14 -20.68
N THR A 54 -10.43 13.95 -21.69
CA THR A 54 -9.85 15.29 -21.52
C THR A 54 -10.92 16.38 -21.40
N GLY A 55 -12.08 16.19 -22.05
CA GLY A 55 -13.14 17.18 -22.20
C GLY A 55 -12.81 18.32 -23.18
N TYR A 56 -11.64 18.31 -23.81
CA TYR A 56 -11.24 19.33 -24.77
C TYR A 56 -11.62 18.93 -26.19
N ASP A 57 -12.03 19.92 -26.99
CA ASP A 57 -12.31 19.70 -28.41
C ASP A 57 -11.02 19.65 -29.22
N LEU A 58 -11.08 19.06 -30.41
CA LEU A 58 -9.93 18.87 -31.30
C LEU A 58 -9.14 20.16 -31.59
N LYS A 59 -9.81 21.31 -31.63
CA LYS A 59 -9.17 22.63 -31.84
C LYS A 59 -8.49 23.20 -30.59
N ALA A 60 -8.88 22.75 -29.40
CA ALA A 60 -8.38 23.25 -28.13
C ALA A 60 -7.09 22.53 -27.69
N LEU A 61 -6.83 21.32 -28.17
CA LEU A 61 -5.61 20.54 -27.90
C LEU A 61 -4.52 20.81 -28.95
N ASN A 62 -4.11 22.06 -29.13
CA ASN A 62 -2.89 22.38 -29.89
C ASN A 62 -1.66 22.32 -28.98
N HIS A 63 -0.48 22.69 -29.48
CA HIS A 63 0.78 22.72 -28.71
C HIS A 63 0.64 23.32 -27.31
N LYS A 64 -0.07 24.45 -27.16
CA LYS A 64 -0.30 25.06 -25.84
C LYS A 64 -1.44 24.38 -25.08
N GLY A 65 -2.46 23.91 -25.78
CA GLY A 65 -3.61 23.20 -25.21
C GLY A 65 -3.25 21.89 -24.52
N ILE A 66 -2.36 21.10 -25.11
CA ILE A 66 -1.90 19.83 -24.53
C ILE A 66 -1.02 20.10 -23.31
N MET A 67 -0.15 21.10 -23.38
CA MET A 67 0.68 21.50 -22.24
C MET A 67 -0.15 22.00 -21.06
N ASN A 68 -1.21 22.76 -21.34
CA ASN A 68 -2.14 23.26 -20.32
C ASN A 68 -3.10 22.19 -19.80
N ALA A 69 -3.16 21.02 -20.45
CA ALA A 69 -3.96 19.89 -19.98
C ALA A 69 -3.24 19.08 -18.89
N PHE A 70 -2.00 19.40 -18.53
CA PHE A 70 -1.29 18.79 -17.39
C PHE A 70 -1.05 19.82 -16.29
N SER A 71 -0.95 19.36 -15.04
CA SER A 71 -0.61 20.26 -13.93
C SER A 71 0.81 20.81 -14.10
N ASP A 72 1.08 21.98 -13.50
CA ASP A 72 2.41 22.61 -13.53
C ASP A 72 3.52 21.62 -13.12
N SER A 73 3.25 20.81 -12.09
CA SER A 73 4.17 19.77 -11.58
C SER A 73 4.47 18.65 -12.57
N SER A 74 3.55 18.31 -13.49
CA SER A 74 3.71 17.21 -14.44
C SER A 74 4.02 17.67 -15.86
N SER A 75 3.87 18.97 -16.14
CA SER A 75 4.08 19.56 -17.46
C SER A 75 5.51 19.38 -18.00
N ALA A 76 6.53 19.47 -17.12
CA ALA A 76 7.93 19.34 -17.50
C ALA A 76 8.28 17.91 -17.96
N GLU A 77 7.77 16.89 -17.27
CA GLU A 77 8.00 15.48 -17.61
C GLU A 77 7.36 15.12 -18.96
N VAL A 78 6.11 15.54 -19.16
CA VAL A 78 5.37 15.34 -20.42
C VAL A 78 6.08 16.05 -21.58
N LEU A 79 6.56 17.28 -21.37
CA LEU A 79 7.31 18.04 -22.37
C LEU A 79 8.61 17.34 -22.74
N SER A 80 9.39 16.93 -21.73
CA SER A 80 10.66 16.24 -21.93
C SER A 80 10.46 14.95 -22.73
N ALA A 81 9.49 14.12 -22.34
CA ALA A 81 9.17 12.89 -23.06
C ALA A 81 8.76 13.15 -24.52
N THR A 82 7.94 14.18 -24.75
CA THR A 82 7.48 14.56 -26.09
C THR A 82 8.62 15.08 -26.96
N GLU A 83 9.48 15.93 -26.41
CA GLU A 83 10.60 16.53 -27.12
C GLU A 83 11.68 15.51 -27.49
N ILE A 84 12.00 14.58 -26.58
CA ILE A 84 12.93 13.47 -26.83
C ILE A 84 12.46 12.65 -28.05
N VAL A 85 11.20 12.23 -28.04
CA VAL A 85 10.61 11.43 -29.12
C VAL A 85 10.56 12.18 -30.44
N PHE A 86 10.21 13.47 -30.40
CA PHE A 86 10.18 14.30 -31.60
C PHE A 86 11.56 14.53 -32.21
N ARG A 87 12.58 14.79 -31.39
CA ARG A 87 13.96 15.04 -31.85
C ARG A 87 14.64 13.78 -32.39
N ALA A 88 14.34 12.62 -31.82
CA ALA A 88 14.92 11.35 -32.26
C ALA A 88 14.54 10.99 -33.71
N LYS A 89 13.35 11.42 -34.18
CA LYS A 89 12.83 11.19 -35.54
C LYS A 89 12.84 9.73 -36.02
N ASP A 90 12.96 8.79 -35.07
CA ASP A 90 12.98 7.35 -35.28
C ASP A 90 11.65 6.73 -34.79
N SER A 91 11.61 5.43 -34.51
CA SER A 91 10.40 4.76 -33.97
C SER A 91 10.39 4.71 -32.44
N SER A 92 11.16 5.56 -31.76
CA SER A 92 11.23 5.61 -30.31
C SER A 92 9.90 6.02 -29.68
N SER A 93 9.69 5.52 -28.46
CA SER A 93 8.54 5.84 -27.62
C SER A 93 9.02 6.16 -26.22
N GLN A 94 8.36 7.12 -25.57
CA GLN A 94 8.53 7.43 -24.16
C GLN A 94 7.19 7.23 -23.44
N ALA A 95 7.27 6.91 -22.16
CA ALA A 95 6.10 6.77 -21.31
C ALA A 95 6.42 7.34 -19.92
N VAL A 96 5.45 8.05 -19.36
CA VAL A 96 5.50 8.63 -18.03
C VAL A 96 4.21 8.22 -17.32
N SER A 97 4.34 7.56 -16.18
CA SER A 97 3.20 7.02 -15.45
C SER A 97 2.73 7.97 -14.35
N GLY A 98 1.42 8.00 -14.09
CA GLY A 98 0.85 8.72 -12.94
C GLY A 98 0.88 10.25 -13.02
N VAL A 99 1.11 10.83 -14.20
CA VAL A 99 1.12 12.28 -14.39
C VAL A 99 -0.28 12.87 -14.15
N GLN A 100 -0.34 14.06 -13.58
CA GLN A 100 -1.61 14.70 -13.25
C GLN A 100 -2.13 15.51 -14.45
N MET A 101 -3.21 15.03 -15.06
CA MET A 101 -3.91 15.72 -16.13
C MET A 101 -5.08 16.54 -15.56
N VAL A 102 -5.24 17.78 -16.03
CA VAL A 102 -6.36 18.67 -15.71
C VAL A 102 -7.36 18.62 -16.87
N LYS A 103 -8.56 18.09 -16.61
CA LYS A 103 -9.65 18.10 -17.58
C LYS A 103 -10.16 19.54 -17.82
N LYS A 104 -10.89 19.76 -18.91
CA LYS A 104 -11.52 21.08 -19.21
C LYS A 104 -12.42 21.62 -18.09
N ASN A 105 -13.01 20.75 -17.28
CA ASN A 105 -13.83 21.12 -16.12
C ASN A 105 -13.01 21.42 -14.84
N GLY A 106 -11.67 21.42 -14.91
CA GLY A 106 -10.76 21.66 -13.79
C GLY A 106 -10.45 20.44 -12.93
N ARG A 107 -11.12 19.30 -13.14
CA ARG A 107 -10.85 18.08 -12.37
C ARG A 107 -9.48 17.51 -12.74
N LYS A 108 -8.68 17.22 -11.71
CA LYS A 108 -7.41 16.52 -11.86
C LYS A 108 -7.62 15.01 -11.86
N ILE A 109 -6.98 14.31 -12.79
CA ILE A 109 -6.94 12.85 -12.83
C ILE A 109 -5.52 12.34 -13.09
N PRO A 110 -5.10 11.25 -12.44
CA PRO A 110 -3.86 10.57 -12.78
C PRO A 110 -4.02 9.86 -14.13
N VAL A 111 -3.06 10.05 -15.03
CA VAL A 111 -3.03 9.34 -16.30
C VAL A 111 -1.65 8.76 -16.56
N ASP A 112 -1.63 7.62 -17.23
CA ASP A 112 -0.43 7.18 -17.94
C ASP A 112 -0.36 7.93 -19.27
N PHE A 113 0.75 8.62 -19.48
CA PHE A 113 1.08 9.32 -20.70
C PHE A 113 2.10 8.51 -21.48
N SER A 114 1.85 8.24 -22.76
CA SER A 114 2.87 7.74 -23.66
C SER A 114 2.85 8.49 -24.97
N VAL A 115 4.03 8.67 -25.54
CA VAL A 115 4.26 9.42 -26.77
C VAL A 115 5.17 8.62 -27.69
N LYS A 116 4.80 8.56 -28.97
CA LYS A 116 5.54 7.83 -30.01
C LYS A 116 5.62 8.64 -31.29
N HIS A 117 6.78 8.62 -31.92
CA HIS A 117 6.96 9.23 -33.23
C HIS A 117 6.45 8.30 -34.34
N LEU A 118 5.76 8.87 -35.33
CA LEU A 118 5.20 8.14 -36.47
C LEU A 118 5.43 8.93 -37.75
N LYS A 119 5.93 8.27 -38.80
CA LYS A 119 5.98 8.84 -40.16
C LYS A 119 4.73 8.46 -40.95
N LEU A 120 3.92 9.46 -41.31
CA LEU A 120 2.75 9.29 -42.17
C LEU A 120 3.06 9.76 -43.59
N GLY A 121 3.63 8.87 -44.40
CA GLY A 121 4.17 9.23 -45.72
C GLY A 121 5.44 10.05 -45.57
N SER A 122 5.43 11.31 -46.02
CA SER A 122 6.56 12.26 -45.88
C SER A 122 6.40 13.23 -44.70
N LYS A 123 5.37 13.06 -43.87
CA LYS A 123 5.09 13.93 -42.73
C LYS A 123 5.48 13.24 -41.42
N ASP A 124 6.24 13.95 -40.59
CA ASP A 124 6.50 13.56 -39.21
C ASP A 124 5.26 13.86 -38.36
N CYS A 125 4.86 12.90 -37.53
CA CYS A 125 3.71 12.98 -36.65
C CYS A 125 4.07 12.39 -35.27
N VAL A 126 3.32 12.81 -34.26
CA VAL A 126 3.46 12.31 -32.89
C VAL A 126 2.13 11.72 -32.46
N VAL A 127 2.15 10.50 -31.92
CA VAL A 127 0.99 9.84 -31.35
C VAL A 127 1.12 9.87 -29.84
N ILE A 128 0.15 10.49 -29.18
CA ILE A 128 0.01 10.53 -27.73
C ILE A 128 -1.11 9.55 -27.35
N THR A 129 -0.85 8.75 -26.34
CA THR A 129 -1.85 7.89 -25.70
C THR A 129 -1.98 8.25 -24.23
N LEU A 130 -3.22 8.39 -23.76
CA LEU A 130 -3.54 8.66 -22.36
C LEU A 130 -4.43 7.55 -21.81
N HIS A 131 -4.09 7.02 -20.64
CA HIS A 131 -4.89 6.03 -19.94
C HIS A 131 -5.23 6.52 -18.54
N ASP A 132 -6.53 6.62 -18.23
CA ASP A 132 -7.02 7.05 -16.92
C ASP A 132 -6.70 6.02 -15.83
N LEU A 133 -5.89 6.41 -14.85
CA LEU A 133 -5.54 5.55 -13.73
C LEU A 133 -6.49 5.71 -12.53
N SER A 134 -7.49 6.60 -12.59
CA SER A 134 -8.35 6.92 -11.44
C SER A 134 -9.02 5.68 -10.85
N LYS A 135 -9.58 4.81 -11.70
CA LYS A 135 -10.26 3.59 -11.24
C LYS A 135 -9.27 2.58 -10.67
N LEU A 136 -8.10 2.44 -11.29
CA LEU A 136 -7.07 1.49 -10.86
C LEU A 136 -6.47 1.91 -9.52
N MET A 137 -6.11 3.18 -9.36
CA MET A 137 -5.59 3.71 -8.11
C MET A 137 -6.64 3.65 -7.00
N LYS A 138 -7.92 3.92 -7.31
CA LYS A 138 -8.99 3.77 -6.33
C LYS A 138 -9.13 2.31 -5.87
N ALA A 139 -9.20 1.36 -6.80
CA ALA A 139 -9.30 -0.06 -6.47
C ALA A 139 -8.09 -0.57 -5.68
N GLN A 140 -6.90 -0.08 -6.00
CA GLN A 140 -5.68 -0.38 -5.25
C GLN A 140 -5.76 0.13 -3.81
N LYS A 141 -6.20 1.39 -3.63
CA LYS A 141 -6.39 1.98 -2.30
C LYS A 141 -7.46 1.24 -1.49
N ASP A 142 -8.61 0.96 -2.11
CA ASP A 142 -9.70 0.22 -1.46
C ASP A 142 -9.20 -1.18 -1.02
N LYS A 143 -8.40 -1.85 -1.85
CA LYS A 143 -7.77 -3.14 -1.51
C LYS A 143 -6.81 -3.03 -0.33
N GLU A 144 -5.97 -2.00 -0.29
CA GLU A 144 -5.06 -1.75 0.84
C GLU A 144 -5.83 -1.59 2.15
N THR A 145 -6.90 -0.79 2.15
CA THR A 145 -7.78 -0.62 3.31
C THR A 145 -8.44 -1.94 3.74
N TYR A 146 -8.94 -2.75 2.82
CA TYR A 146 -9.52 -4.05 3.19
C TYR A 146 -8.51 -5.02 3.79
N LEU A 147 -7.25 -4.99 3.33
CA LEU A 147 -6.19 -5.82 3.90
C LEU A 147 -5.85 -5.37 5.34
N GLU A 148 -5.84 -4.07 5.60
CA GLU A 148 -5.67 -3.52 6.95
C GLU A 148 -6.80 -3.98 7.89
N GLU A 149 -8.05 -3.85 7.45
CA GLU A 149 -9.22 -4.31 8.21
C GLU A 149 -9.19 -5.82 8.49
N LEU A 150 -8.83 -6.64 7.48
CA LEU A 150 -8.71 -8.10 7.65
C LEU A 150 -7.60 -8.48 8.63
N ASN A 151 -6.46 -7.79 8.60
CA ASN A 151 -5.39 -8.02 9.56
C ASN A 151 -5.86 -7.70 10.98
N HIS A 152 -6.58 -6.59 11.16
CA HIS A 152 -7.16 -6.23 12.46
C HIS A 152 -8.18 -7.29 12.94
N MET A 153 -9.10 -7.75 12.08
CA MET A 153 -10.04 -8.82 12.42
C MET A 153 -9.34 -10.14 12.76
N THR A 154 -8.25 -10.47 12.07
CA THR A 154 -7.47 -11.68 12.35
C THR A 154 -6.83 -11.60 13.73
N LYS A 155 -6.22 -10.45 14.09
CA LYS A 155 -5.70 -10.20 15.45
C LYS A 155 -6.78 -10.37 16.51
N LEU A 156 -7.97 -9.81 16.30
CA LEU A 156 -9.11 -9.96 17.22
C LEU A 156 -9.57 -11.42 17.33
N ALA A 157 -9.61 -12.16 16.23
CA ALA A 157 -9.99 -13.57 16.24
C ALA A 157 -8.95 -14.43 16.99
N ASP A 158 -7.66 -14.13 16.84
CA ASP A 158 -6.59 -14.80 17.59
C ASP A 158 -6.66 -14.49 19.09
N ILE A 159 -6.95 -13.24 19.47
CA ILE A 159 -7.26 -12.87 20.86
C ILE A 159 -8.47 -13.66 21.38
N GLY A 160 -9.53 -13.76 20.57
CA GLY A 160 -10.73 -14.55 20.91
C GLY A 160 -10.41 -16.03 21.14
N ARG A 161 -9.54 -16.62 20.30
CA ARG A 161 -9.09 -18.01 20.43
C ARG A 161 -8.19 -18.21 21.65
N LEU A 162 -7.31 -17.26 21.93
CA LEU A 162 -6.44 -17.25 23.11
C LEU A 162 -7.20 -16.92 24.40
N SER A 163 -8.41 -16.35 24.33
CA SER A 163 -9.20 -15.96 25.51
C SER A 163 -9.49 -17.13 26.44
N ALA A 164 -9.72 -18.35 25.92
CA ALA A 164 -9.89 -19.54 26.74
C ALA A 164 -8.60 -19.92 27.51
N GLY A 165 -7.44 -19.77 26.86
CA GLY A 165 -6.13 -19.98 27.49
C GLY A 165 -5.79 -18.89 28.51
N VAL A 166 -6.07 -17.63 28.20
CA VAL A 166 -5.84 -16.49 29.11
C VAL A 166 -6.75 -16.55 30.32
N ALA A 167 -8.02 -16.93 30.16
CA ALA A 167 -8.91 -17.15 31.30
C ALA A 167 -8.34 -18.22 32.26
N HIS A 168 -7.82 -19.32 31.70
CA HIS A 168 -7.15 -20.36 32.49
C HIS A 168 -5.87 -19.83 33.16
N GLU A 169 -5.06 -19.04 32.46
CA GLU A 169 -3.83 -18.46 32.99
C GLU A 169 -4.05 -17.37 34.05
N LEU A 170 -5.19 -16.66 34.00
CA LEU A 170 -5.62 -15.71 35.03
C LEU A 170 -6.22 -16.41 36.25
N ASN A 171 -6.96 -17.52 36.04
CA ASN A 171 -7.53 -18.30 37.13
C ASN A 171 -6.46 -18.89 38.05
N ASN A 172 -5.31 -19.29 37.50
CA ASN A 172 -4.19 -19.84 38.28
C ASN A 172 -3.68 -18.90 39.39
N PRO A 173 -3.18 -17.68 39.10
CA PRO A 173 -2.78 -16.72 40.13
C PRO A 173 -3.96 -16.25 40.98
N LEU A 174 -5.18 -16.18 40.45
CA LEU A 174 -6.36 -15.84 41.24
C LEU A 174 -6.59 -16.87 42.37
N MET A 175 -6.46 -18.16 42.07
CA MET A 175 -6.61 -19.22 43.07
C MET A 175 -5.49 -19.18 44.13
N ILE A 176 -4.28 -18.75 43.75
CA ILE A 176 -3.19 -18.48 44.70
C ILE A 176 -3.58 -17.32 45.63
N ILE A 177 -4.05 -16.19 45.08
CA ILE A 177 -4.48 -15.04 45.89
C ILE A 177 -5.56 -15.46 46.88
N GLN A 178 -6.55 -16.20 46.41
CA GLN A 178 -7.66 -16.67 47.24
C GLN A 178 -7.16 -17.60 48.36
N GLY A 179 -6.39 -18.64 48.05
CA GLY A 179 -5.93 -19.60 49.06
C GLY A 179 -5.03 -18.99 50.14
N PHE A 180 -4.12 -18.09 49.76
CA PHE A 180 -3.30 -17.38 50.75
C PHE A 180 -4.11 -16.37 51.57
N SER A 181 -5.14 -15.75 50.98
CA SER A 181 -6.04 -14.84 51.72
C SER A 181 -6.92 -15.59 52.72
N GLU A 182 -7.43 -16.76 52.35
CA GLU A 182 -8.18 -17.66 53.24
C GLU A 182 -7.30 -18.16 54.39
N ASN A 183 -6.04 -18.52 54.11
CA ASN A 183 -5.08 -18.89 55.16
C ASN A 183 -4.84 -17.75 56.14
N ILE A 184 -4.62 -16.52 55.65
CA ILE A 184 -4.47 -15.34 56.51
C ILE A 184 -5.72 -15.16 57.39
N GLN A 185 -6.91 -15.27 56.81
CA GLN A 185 -8.16 -15.16 57.56
C GLN A 185 -8.26 -16.22 58.67
N MET A 186 -8.00 -17.50 58.35
CA MET A 186 -8.03 -18.59 59.33
C MET A 186 -7.04 -18.37 60.48
N LEU A 187 -5.84 -17.89 60.17
CA LEU A 187 -4.81 -17.56 61.14
C LEU A 187 -5.31 -16.47 62.12
N PHE A 188 -5.90 -15.38 61.61
CA PHE A 188 -6.49 -14.34 62.46
C PHE A 188 -7.68 -14.82 63.31
N GLU A 189 -8.52 -15.71 62.78
CA GLU A 189 -9.67 -16.28 63.51
C GLU A 189 -9.23 -17.18 64.68
N GLN A 190 -8.05 -17.81 64.58
CA GLN A 190 -7.47 -18.65 65.64
C GLN A 190 -6.76 -17.86 66.74
N ASN A 191 -6.67 -16.52 66.60
CA ASN A 191 -6.13 -15.61 67.62
C ASN A 191 -4.66 -15.92 68.01
N GLU A 192 -3.88 -16.51 67.09
CA GLU A 192 -2.47 -16.80 67.35
C GLU A 192 -1.62 -15.51 67.28
N VAL A 193 -0.51 -15.49 68.02
CA VAL A 193 0.45 -14.38 67.99
C VAL A 193 1.45 -14.66 66.88
N PHE A 194 1.38 -13.89 65.80
CA PHE A 194 2.21 -14.10 64.62
C PHE A 194 3.48 -13.26 64.66
N GLU A 195 4.57 -13.88 64.22
CA GLU A 195 5.76 -13.11 63.88
C GLU A 195 5.61 -12.44 62.51
N LYS A 196 6.29 -11.30 62.35
CA LYS A 196 6.28 -10.52 61.11
C LYS A 196 6.63 -11.37 59.89
N ASP A 197 7.56 -12.31 60.04
CA ASP A 197 8.04 -13.14 58.94
C ASP A 197 6.99 -14.15 58.47
N GLU A 198 6.11 -14.64 59.35
CA GLU A 198 5.02 -15.56 58.99
C GLU A 198 3.95 -14.83 58.16
N ILE A 199 3.59 -13.61 58.55
CA ILE A 199 2.66 -12.77 57.77
C ILE A 199 3.25 -12.46 56.39
N LEU A 200 4.55 -12.13 56.32
CA LEU A 200 5.22 -11.86 55.05
C LEU A 200 5.24 -13.08 54.12
N GLN A 201 5.36 -14.30 54.65
CA GLN A 201 5.29 -15.54 53.87
C GLN A 201 3.90 -15.77 53.24
N GLN A 202 2.82 -15.29 53.87
CA GLN A 202 1.48 -15.38 53.31
C GLN A 202 1.18 -14.26 52.29
N ILE A 203 1.66 -13.03 52.55
CA ILE A 203 1.39 -11.87 51.67
C ILE A 203 2.25 -11.88 50.40
N THR A 204 3.50 -12.34 50.47
CA THR A 204 4.42 -12.32 49.31
C THR A 204 3.88 -13.07 48.08
N PRO A 205 3.31 -14.28 48.21
CA PRO A 205 2.67 -14.99 47.09
C PRO A 205 1.50 -14.21 46.46
N ILE A 206 0.69 -13.53 47.27
CA ILE A 206 -0.43 -12.69 46.80
C ILE A 206 0.08 -11.56 45.90
N ILE A 207 1.12 -10.84 46.34
CA ILE A 207 1.73 -9.75 45.57
C ILE A 207 2.26 -10.28 44.23
N LYS A 208 3.03 -11.38 44.26
CA LYS A 208 3.59 -12.00 43.04
C LYS A 208 2.51 -12.46 42.07
N ALA A 209 1.42 -13.04 42.57
CA ALA A 209 0.29 -13.47 41.75
C ALA A 209 -0.43 -12.28 41.11
N THR A 210 -0.61 -11.19 41.85
CA THR A 210 -1.20 -9.94 41.36
C THR A 210 -0.33 -9.30 40.26
N ASP A 211 0.99 -9.23 40.46
CA ASP A 211 1.94 -8.75 39.45
C ASP A 211 1.89 -9.59 38.17
N ARG A 212 1.78 -10.91 38.32
CA ARG A 212 1.63 -11.83 37.18
C ARG A 212 0.34 -11.57 36.41
N MET A 213 -0.79 -11.38 37.10
CA MET A 213 -2.06 -11.03 36.45
C MET A 213 -1.95 -9.70 35.70
N ALA A 214 -1.33 -8.68 36.31
CA ALA A 214 -1.13 -7.39 35.66
C ALA A 214 -0.30 -7.50 34.37
N LYS A 215 0.76 -8.34 34.37
CA LYS A 215 1.55 -8.62 33.17
C LYS A 215 0.72 -9.30 32.07
N ILE A 216 -0.06 -10.33 32.41
CA ILE A 216 -0.93 -11.04 31.44
C ILE A 216 -1.93 -10.08 30.80
N ILE A 217 -2.61 -9.26 31.62
CA ILE A 217 -3.59 -8.27 31.14
C ILE A 217 -2.91 -7.22 30.23
N LYS A 218 -1.74 -6.72 30.62
CA LYS A 218 -0.99 -5.73 29.83
C LYS A 218 -0.59 -6.30 28.46
N THR A 219 -0.16 -7.54 28.39
CA THR A 219 0.17 -8.22 27.13
C THR A 219 -1.07 -8.40 26.26
N MET A 220 -2.20 -8.82 26.82
CA MET A 220 -3.47 -8.90 26.08
C MET A 220 -3.90 -7.54 25.51
N MET A 221 -3.78 -6.47 26.30
CA MET A 221 -4.10 -5.11 25.85
C MET A 221 -3.14 -4.59 24.78
N LYS A 222 -1.85 -4.95 24.84
CA LYS A 222 -0.89 -4.63 23.76
C LYS A 222 -1.26 -5.31 22.45
N LEU A 223 -1.64 -6.59 22.49
CA LEU A 223 -2.05 -7.35 21.30
C LEU A 223 -3.35 -6.83 20.68
N ALA A 224 -4.25 -6.29 21.50
CA ALA A 224 -5.55 -5.74 21.09
C ALA A 224 -5.48 -4.30 20.57
N ARG A 225 -4.36 -3.59 20.76
CA ARG A 225 -4.21 -2.22 20.25
C ARG A 225 -3.86 -2.24 18.76
N ASP A 226 -4.62 -1.45 18.00
CA ASP A 226 -4.22 -0.97 16.69
C ASP A 226 -3.06 0.00 16.88
N ASP A 227 -1.83 -0.49 16.81
CA ASP A 227 -0.67 0.39 16.74
C ASP A 227 -0.50 0.82 15.27
N GLU A 228 -0.77 2.11 15.01
CA GLU A 228 -0.05 2.85 13.98
C GLU A 228 1.43 2.52 14.14
N ILE A 229 2.07 1.99 13.08
CA ILE A 229 3.46 1.56 13.10
C ILE A 229 4.33 2.72 13.60
N TYR A 230 4.81 2.63 14.85
CA TYR A 230 5.58 3.71 15.48
C TYR A 230 7.07 3.40 15.36
N MET A 231 7.65 3.85 14.25
CA MET A 231 9.05 3.62 13.93
C MET A 231 9.98 4.47 14.82
N VAL A 232 10.54 3.86 15.85
CA VAL A 232 11.54 4.47 16.75
C VAL A 232 12.90 3.81 16.60
N TYR A 233 13.95 4.51 17.00
CA TYR A 233 15.26 3.89 17.15
C TYR A 233 15.27 3.01 18.40
N VAL A 234 15.33 1.70 18.19
CA VAL A 234 15.32 0.70 19.25
C VAL A 234 16.67 -0.02 19.32
N ASP A 235 17.16 -0.24 20.53
CA ASP A 235 18.23 -1.20 20.76
C ASP A 235 17.64 -2.61 20.68
N LEU A 236 17.99 -3.32 19.60
CA LEU A 236 17.49 -4.67 19.34
C LEU A 236 17.84 -5.65 20.46
N TRP A 237 18.91 -5.40 21.21
CA TRP A 237 19.26 -6.27 22.32
C TRP A 237 18.27 -6.20 23.46
N GLY A 238 17.76 -5.01 23.79
CA GLY A 238 16.72 -4.86 24.82
C GLY A 238 15.46 -5.66 24.48
N VAL A 239 15.03 -5.63 23.21
CA VAL A 239 13.85 -6.38 22.74
C VAL A 239 14.07 -7.89 22.85
N VAL A 240 15.24 -8.38 22.45
CA VAL A 240 15.59 -9.80 22.55
C VAL A 240 15.69 -10.25 24.01
N GLU A 241 16.23 -9.44 24.91
CA GLU A 241 16.29 -9.76 26.34
C GLU A 241 14.90 -9.87 26.97
N ASP A 242 14.02 -8.93 26.66
CA ASP A 242 12.62 -8.95 27.12
C ASP A 242 11.89 -10.21 26.63
N ALA A 243 12.05 -10.58 25.35
CA ALA A 243 11.48 -11.79 24.78
C ALA A 243 12.04 -13.08 25.42
N LEU A 244 13.36 -13.13 25.66
CA LEU A 244 14.02 -14.27 26.29
C LEU A 244 13.62 -14.45 27.76
N LEU A 245 13.25 -13.37 28.48
CA LEU A 245 12.78 -13.43 29.86
C LEU A 245 11.53 -14.32 29.99
N PHE A 246 10.64 -14.30 28.98
CA PHE A 246 9.44 -15.15 28.95
C PHE A 246 9.77 -16.63 28.72
N LEU A 247 10.86 -16.92 28.02
CA LEU A 247 11.30 -18.29 27.73
C LEU A 247 12.14 -18.89 28.85
N ASP A 248 12.82 -18.07 29.65
CA ASP A 248 13.78 -18.50 30.68
C ASP A 248 13.19 -19.51 31.67
N THR A 249 11.97 -19.28 32.14
CA THR A 249 11.29 -20.20 33.09
C THR A 249 11.05 -21.57 32.44
N ARG A 250 10.59 -21.57 31.18
CA ARG A 250 10.22 -22.77 30.43
C ARG A 250 11.43 -23.57 29.95
N LEU A 251 12.55 -22.88 29.69
CA LEU A 251 13.82 -23.49 29.31
C LEU A 251 14.47 -24.19 30.52
N LYS A 252 14.45 -23.55 31.70
CA LYS A 252 14.95 -24.14 32.95
C LYS A 252 14.16 -25.39 33.36
N GLU A 253 12.84 -25.38 33.25
CA GLU A 253 11.99 -26.55 33.51
C GLU A 253 12.32 -27.75 32.61
N LYS A 254 12.81 -27.50 31.39
CA LYS A 254 13.20 -28.53 30.43
C LYS A 254 14.69 -28.87 30.44
N GLY A 255 15.47 -28.26 31.34
CA GLY A 255 16.92 -28.45 31.41
C GLY A 255 17.67 -27.99 30.16
N ILE A 256 17.12 -27.01 29.42
CA ILE A 256 17.75 -26.48 28.21
C ILE A 256 18.63 -25.29 28.59
N GLU A 257 19.91 -25.36 28.25
CA GLU A 257 20.87 -24.28 28.43
C GLU A 257 20.79 -23.28 27.26
N LEU A 258 20.53 -22.00 27.57
CA LEU A 258 20.47 -20.93 26.60
C LEU A 258 21.83 -20.26 26.47
N ILE A 259 22.50 -20.44 25.34
CA ILE A 259 23.79 -19.80 25.04
C ILE A 259 23.55 -18.54 24.22
N LYS A 260 23.95 -17.38 24.76
CA LYS A 260 23.86 -16.07 24.08
C LYS A 260 25.21 -15.73 23.43
N ASP A 261 25.42 -16.07 22.16
CA ASP A 261 26.64 -15.68 21.41
C ASP A 261 26.40 -14.35 20.66
N MET A 262 26.62 -13.23 21.37
CA MET A 262 26.40 -11.89 20.85
C MET A 262 27.74 -11.24 20.43
N LYS A 263 28.07 -11.32 19.13
CA LYS A 263 29.38 -10.87 18.62
C LYS A 263 29.52 -9.38 18.31
N SER A 264 28.47 -8.57 18.47
CA SER A 264 28.55 -7.11 18.35
C SER A 264 27.27 -6.41 18.85
N PRO A 265 27.33 -5.15 19.32
CA PRO A 265 26.13 -4.34 19.46
C PRO A 265 25.51 -4.18 18.06
N LEU A 266 24.29 -4.69 17.86
CA LEU A 266 23.56 -4.60 16.58
C LEU A 266 23.24 -3.15 16.17
N GLY A 267 23.53 -2.19 17.04
CA GLY A 267 23.23 -0.78 16.85
C GLY A 267 21.75 -0.49 17.09
N VAL A 268 21.41 0.80 17.05
CA VAL A 268 20.03 1.26 17.20
C VAL A 268 19.38 1.19 15.82
N VAL A 269 18.33 0.38 15.68
CA VAL A 269 17.62 0.21 14.39
C VAL A 269 16.29 0.95 14.45
N LYS A 270 15.94 1.64 13.37
CA LYS A 270 14.62 2.26 13.26
C LYS A 270 13.58 1.20 12.94
N CYS A 271 12.87 0.73 13.95
CA CYS A 271 11.84 -0.30 13.83
C CYS A 271 10.68 -0.03 14.80
N ASP A 272 9.59 -0.75 14.60
CA ASP A 272 8.54 -0.85 15.60
C ASP A 272 8.93 -1.95 16.61
N PRO A 273 9.20 -1.61 17.89
CA PRO A 273 9.62 -2.58 18.89
C PRO A 273 8.57 -3.68 19.12
N ASN A 274 7.27 -3.37 18.99
CA ASN A 274 6.21 -4.35 19.21
C ASN A 274 6.16 -5.39 18.09
N GLN A 275 6.52 -5.03 16.84
CA GLN A 275 6.62 -6.00 15.74
C GLN A 275 7.87 -6.88 15.86
N VAL A 276 8.99 -6.31 16.30
CA VAL A 276 10.23 -7.08 16.48
C VAL A 276 10.12 -8.05 17.65
N GLU A 277 9.42 -7.70 18.73
CA GLU A 277 9.15 -8.61 19.87
C GLU A 277 8.29 -9.82 19.48
N GLN A 278 7.48 -9.73 18.40
CA GLN A 278 6.60 -10.80 17.93
C GLN A 278 7.25 -11.82 16.98
N ILE A 279 8.43 -11.51 16.41
CA ILE A 279 9.15 -12.37 15.44
C ILE A 279 10.12 -13.28 16.18
#